data_AF-A0A925T7U9-F1
#
_entry.id   AF-A0A925T7U9-F1
#
_cell.length_a   1.000
_cell.length_b   1.000
_cell.length_c   1.000
_cell.angle_alpha   90.00
_cell.angle_beta   90.00
_cell.angle_gamma   90.00
#
_symmetry.space_group_name_H-M   'P 1'
#
loop_
_entity.id
_entity.type
_entity.pdbx_description
1 polymer ?
#
loop_
_entity_poly.entity_id
_entity_poly.type
_entity_poly.pdbx_seq_one_letter_code
_entity_poly.pdbx_strand_id
1 'polypeptide(L)'
;QKIKSVNDLIKDSLKQQNVLDRVTGNISMVKNSMDVSANEYESKRKDLRFLLIEWHKKFAMSFACMVLFLIGAPLGSIIRKGGLGMPLIFAVIFFVVFFLLNNFGEKLVREGILKPIGGMWAATIILLPVGFFLTFKAMRDSNLLNAELYTRLLSKLKKKKKVL
;
A
#
# COMPACT_ATOMS: atom_id res chain seq x y z
N GLN A 1 14.97 25.13 47.02
CA GLN A 1 13.53 25.41 46.82
C GLN A 1 12.88 24.20 46.18
N LYS A 2 12.31 23.30 46.99
CA LYS A 2 11.73 22.02 46.55
C LYS A 2 10.24 22.07 46.89
N ILE A 3 9.40 21.81 45.89
CA ILE A 3 7.93 21.89 45.93
C ILE A 3 7.46 21.08 47.15
N LYS A 4 7.04 21.79 48.20
CA LYS A 4 6.47 21.17 49.40
C LYS A 4 5.09 20.65 49.03
N SER A 5 4.90 19.40 49.40
CA SER A 5 3.70 18.61 49.16
C SER A 5 2.43 19.35 49.58
N VAL A 6 1.38 19.21 48.77
CA VAL A 6 0.05 19.82 48.91
C VAL A 6 -0.61 19.52 50.27
N ASN A 7 -0.15 18.47 50.96
CA ASN A 7 -0.70 18.00 52.23
C ASN A 7 -0.33 18.85 53.45
N ASP A 8 0.72 19.69 53.40
CA ASP A 8 1.15 20.49 54.57
C ASP A 8 0.45 21.85 54.68
N LEU A 9 -0.33 22.26 53.67
CA LEU A 9 -1.05 23.54 53.67
C LEU A 9 -2.47 23.46 54.26
N ILE A 10 -2.96 22.26 54.60
CA ILE A 10 -4.35 22.03 55.03
C ILE A 10 -4.38 21.80 56.55
N LYS A 11 -4.48 22.89 57.32
CA LYS A 11 -4.58 22.87 58.79
C LYS A 11 -6.01 22.55 59.27
N ASP A 12 -6.20 21.33 59.72
CA ASP A 12 -6.98 20.77 60.86
C ASP A 12 -8.40 21.22 61.26
N SER A 13 -9.07 22.20 60.66
CA SER A 13 -10.41 22.55 61.16
C SER A 13 -11.54 21.60 60.71
N LEU A 14 -11.47 20.96 59.53
CA LEU A 14 -12.55 20.16 58.92
C LEU A 14 -11.92 19.22 57.86
N LYS A 15 -11.97 17.88 57.87
CA LYS A 15 -13.15 17.00 57.91
C LYS A 15 -14.40 17.51 57.17
N GLN A 16 -14.25 18.47 56.27
CA GLN A 16 -15.27 18.81 55.28
C GLN A 16 -15.18 17.76 54.16
N GLN A 17 -15.67 16.53 54.41
CA GLN A 17 -15.84 15.53 53.34
C GLN A 17 -16.54 16.17 52.14
N ASN A 18 -17.57 16.99 52.40
CA ASN A 18 -18.27 17.76 51.38
C ASN A 18 -17.39 18.70 50.52
N VAL A 19 -16.31 19.28 51.06
CA VAL A 19 -15.41 20.16 50.28
C VAL A 19 -14.36 19.34 49.55
N LEU A 20 -13.80 18.30 50.18
CA LEU A 20 -12.89 17.36 49.50
C LEU A 20 -13.59 16.59 48.37
N ASP A 21 -14.84 16.16 48.55
CA ASP A 21 -15.64 15.49 47.53
C ASP A 21 -16.00 16.43 46.38
N ARG A 22 -16.29 17.72 46.68
CA ARG A 22 -16.48 18.75 45.64
C ARG A 22 -15.21 19.03 44.85
N VAL A 23 -14.07 19.14 45.53
CA VAL A 23 -12.77 19.34 44.87
C VAL A 23 -12.39 18.12 44.04
N THR A 24 -12.56 16.91 44.58
CA THR A 24 -12.27 15.65 43.88
C THR A 24 -13.22 15.42 42.71
N GLY A 25 -14.50 15.76 42.85
CA GLY A 25 -15.51 15.72 41.79
C GLY A 25 -15.20 16.72 40.66
N ASN A 26 -14.81 17.95 41.01
CA ASN A 26 -14.40 18.96 40.02
C ASN A 26 -13.10 18.56 39.31
N ILE A 27 -12.10 18.02 40.02
CA ILE A 27 -10.85 17.52 39.40
C ILE A 27 -11.15 16.34 38.49
N SER A 28 -12.03 15.41 38.89
CA SER A 28 -12.43 14.27 38.07
C SER A 28 -13.21 14.71 36.83
N MET A 29 -14.06 15.74 36.95
CA MET A 29 -14.80 16.32 35.84
C MET A 29 -13.86 17.02 34.85
N VAL A 30 -12.89 17.82 35.35
CA VAL A 30 -11.87 18.45 34.50
C VAL A 30 -10.99 17.39 33.83
N LYS A 31 -10.54 16.37 34.56
CA LYS A 31 -9.76 15.26 34.02
C LYS A 31 -10.55 14.52 32.93
N ASN A 32 -11.81 14.16 33.18
CA ASN A 32 -12.66 13.52 32.18
C ASN A 32 -12.89 14.43 30.95
N SER A 33 -13.08 15.74 31.14
CA SER A 33 -13.21 16.67 30.02
C SER A 33 -11.92 16.78 29.18
N MET A 34 -10.75 16.67 29.81
CA MET A 34 -9.47 16.62 29.12
C MET A 34 -9.27 15.29 28.39
N ASP A 35 -9.62 14.16 29.01
CA ASP A 35 -9.54 12.85 28.37
C ASP A 35 -10.49 12.73 27.17
N VAL A 36 -11.71 13.29 27.28
CA VAL A 36 -12.67 13.39 26.17
C VAL A 36 -12.12 14.26 25.05
N SER A 37 -11.57 15.44 25.38
CA SER A 37 -10.96 16.33 24.39
C SER A 37 -9.77 15.66 23.69
N ALA A 38 -8.89 15.00 24.44
CA ALA A 38 -7.74 14.27 23.91
C ALA A 38 -8.16 13.13 22.96
N ASN A 39 -9.20 12.37 23.33
CA ASN A 39 -9.76 11.32 22.48
C ASN A 39 -10.45 11.87 21.22
N GLU A 40 -11.10 13.03 21.29
CA GLU A 40 -11.64 13.71 20.11
C GLU A 40 -10.53 14.15 19.14
N TYR A 41 -9.43 14.71 19.65
CA TYR A 41 -8.29 15.11 18.81
C TYR A 41 -7.67 13.90 18.12
N GLU A 42 -7.45 12.81 18.84
CA GLU A 42 -6.92 11.57 18.26
C GLU A 42 -7.87 10.95 17.24
N SER A 43 -9.19 11.00 17.48
CA SER A 43 -10.20 10.52 16.52
C SER A 43 -10.20 11.35 15.24
N LYS A 44 -10.28 12.68 15.34
CA LYS A 44 -10.20 13.58 14.17
C LYS A 44 -8.91 13.38 13.38
N ARG A 45 -7.80 13.14 14.06
CA ARG A 45 -6.49 12.91 13.44
C ARG A 45 -6.42 11.57 12.70
N LYS A 46 -7.09 10.53 13.21
CA LYS A 46 -7.28 9.26 12.49
C LYS A 46 -8.16 9.45 11.26
N ASP A 47 -9.27 10.16 11.38
CA ASP A 47 -10.19 10.40 10.26
C ASP A 47 -9.51 11.15 9.10
N LEU A 48 -8.74 12.19 9.43
CA LEU A 48 -7.92 12.91 8.44
C LEU A 48 -6.92 11.97 7.78
N ARG A 49 -6.27 11.08 8.55
CA ARG A 49 -5.35 10.08 8.00
C ARG A 49 -6.05 9.13 7.04
N PHE A 50 -7.24 8.63 7.38
CA PHE A 50 -8.04 7.76 6.52
C PHE A 50 -8.44 8.46 5.22
N LEU A 51 -8.91 9.71 5.30
CA LEU A 51 -9.25 10.50 4.12
C LEU A 51 -8.06 10.65 3.17
N LEU A 52 -6.87 10.96 3.71
CA LEU A 52 -5.65 11.06 2.90
C LEU A 52 -5.26 9.72 2.27
N ILE A 53 -5.40 8.60 2.99
CA ILE A 53 -5.14 7.26 2.45
C ILE A 53 -6.02 6.98 1.25
N GLU A 54 -7.33 7.19 1.39
CA GLU A 54 -8.30 6.93 0.34
C GLU A 54 -8.05 7.78 -0.90
N TRP A 55 -7.66 9.05 -0.70
CA TRP A 55 -7.26 9.94 -1.79
C TRP A 55 -6.09 9.35 -2.58
N HIS A 56 -4.98 9.05 -1.90
CA HIS A 56 -3.78 8.51 -2.56
C HIS A 56 -4.01 7.13 -3.19
N LYS A 57 -4.86 6.29 -2.58
CA LYS A 57 -5.24 4.98 -3.13
C LYS A 57 -5.84 5.08 -4.52
N LYS A 58 -6.76 6.03 -4.71
CA LYS A 58 -7.43 6.24 -6.00
C LYS A 58 -6.42 6.65 -7.08
N PHE A 59 -5.49 7.56 -6.77
CA PHE A 59 -4.43 7.96 -7.69
C PHE A 59 -3.46 6.84 -8.02
N ALA A 60 -3.00 6.10 -7.01
CA ALA A 60 -2.07 4.97 -7.19
C ALA A 60 -2.68 3.89 -8.10
N MET A 61 -3.97 3.62 -7.97
CA MET A 61 -4.65 2.61 -8.79
C MET A 61 -4.75 3.03 -10.26
N SER A 62 -5.09 4.29 -10.55
CA SER A 62 -5.08 4.81 -11.93
C SER A 62 -3.68 4.76 -12.54
N PHE A 63 -2.64 5.11 -11.78
CA PHE A 63 -1.26 5.05 -12.26
C PHE A 63 -0.80 3.61 -12.52
N ALA A 64 -1.21 2.66 -11.67
CA ALA A 64 -0.93 1.25 -11.88
C ALA A 64 -1.52 0.71 -13.20
N CYS A 65 -2.73 1.14 -13.58
CA CYS A 65 -3.32 0.79 -14.87
C CYS A 65 -2.45 1.29 -16.05
N MET A 66 -1.90 2.51 -15.96
CA MET A 66 -0.98 3.03 -16.98
C MET A 66 0.31 2.19 -17.05
N VAL A 67 0.90 1.85 -15.90
CA VAL A 67 2.11 1.01 -15.84
C VAL A 67 1.86 -0.38 -16.42
N LEU A 68 0.74 -1.02 -16.07
CA LEU A 68 0.35 -2.34 -16.60
C LEU A 68 0.12 -2.30 -18.11
N PHE A 69 -0.46 -1.23 -18.63
CA PHE A 69 -0.62 -1.04 -20.08
C PHE A 69 0.75 -0.92 -20.78
N LEU A 70 1.68 -0.15 -20.22
CA LEU A 70 3.05 -0.01 -20.73
C LEU A 70 3.82 -1.33 -20.72
N ILE A 71 3.56 -2.23 -19.76
CA ILE A 71 4.17 -3.57 -19.70
C ILE A 71 3.49 -4.52 -20.69
N GLY A 72 2.16 -4.42 -20.84
CA GLY A 72 1.37 -5.28 -21.71
C GLY A 72 1.65 -5.06 -23.20
N ALA A 73 1.84 -3.82 -23.64
CA ALA A 73 2.14 -3.48 -25.04
C ALA A 73 3.42 -4.13 -25.62
N PRO A 74 4.61 -4.02 -24.98
CA PRO A 74 5.83 -4.67 -25.45
C PRO A 74 5.73 -6.18 -25.35
N LEU A 75 5.23 -6.73 -24.23
CA LEU A 75 5.07 -8.18 -24.05
C LEU A 75 4.14 -8.80 -25.10
N GLY A 76 3.03 -8.11 -25.42
CA GLY A 76 2.09 -8.55 -26.45
C GLY A 76 2.67 -8.55 -27.87
N SER A 77 3.52 -7.56 -28.20
CA SER A 77 4.19 -7.48 -29.51
C SER A 77 5.28 -8.54 -29.68
N ILE A 78 6.02 -8.84 -28.61
CA ILE A 78 7.15 -9.77 -28.65
C ILE A 78 6.68 -11.23 -28.69
N ILE A 79 5.61 -11.57 -27.96
CA ILE A 79 5.17 -12.97 -27.80
C ILE A 79 4.06 -13.34 -28.82
N ARG A 80 4.21 -12.91 -30.07
CA ARG A 80 3.27 -13.22 -31.17
C ARG A 80 3.22 -14.70 -31.59
N LYS A 81 3.85 -15.61 -30.84
CA LYS A 81 3.69 -17.07 -30.96
C LYS A 81 2.69 -17.68 -29.97
N GLY A 82 2.24 -16.93 -28.96
CA GLY A 82 1.10 -17.28 -28.10
C GLY A 82 -0.18 -16.63 -28.62
N GLY A 83 -1.33 -17.27 -28.44
CA GLY A 83 -2.63 -16.67 -28.78
C GLY A 83 -2.93 -15.39 -27.97
N LEU A 84 -4.05 -14.73 -28.29
CA LEU A 84 -4.49 -13.44 -27.69
C LEU A 84 -4.45 -13.39 -26.14
N GLY A 85 -4.46 -14.54 -25.45
CA GLY A 85 -4.49 -14.62 -23.98
C GLY A 85 -3.13 -14.54 -23.27
N MET A 86 -2.00 -14.78 -23.94
CA MET A 86 -0.68 -14.82 -23.26
C MET A 86 -0.30 -13.48 -22.59
N PRO A 87 -0.36 -12.31 -23.28
CA PRO A 87 -0.11 -11.03 -22.62
C PRO A 87 -1.15 -10.68 -21.54
N LEU A 88 -2.39 -11.16 -21.68
CA LEU A 88 -3.46 -10.93 -20.70
C LEU A 88 -3.16 -11.65 -19.37
N ILE A 89 -2.67 -12.89 -19.41
CA ILE A 89 -2.31 -13.64 -18.20
C ILE A 89 -1.19 -12.92 -17.43
N PHE A 90 -0.15 -12.44 -18.12
CA PHE A 90 0.92 -11.68 -17.48
C PHE A 90 0.40 -10.39 -16.85
N ALA A 91 -0.48 -9.65 -17.55
CA ALA A 91 -1.09 -8.43 -17.00
C ALA A 91 -1.88 -8.71 -15.70
N VAL A 92 -2.65 -9.81 -15.65
CA VAL A 92 -3.40 -10.21 -14.45
C VAL A 92 -2.47 -10.58 -13.29
N ILE A 93 -1.38 -11.33 -13.55
CA ILE A 93 -0.41 -11.69 -12.51
C ILE A 93 0.21 -10.43 -11.89
N PHE A 94 0.68 -9.48 -12.72
CA PHE A 94 1.24 -8.23 -12.22
C PHE A 94 0.19 -7.37 -11.49
N PHE A 95 -1.05 -7.36 -11.97
CA PHE A 95 -2.15 -6.68 -11.29
C PHE A 95 -2.42 -7.25 -9.90
N VAL A 96 -2.44 -8.58 -9.74
CA VAL A 96 -2.63 -9.24 -8.43
C VAL A 96 -1.48 -8.89 -7.49
N VAL A 97 -0.23 -8.94 -7.95
CA VAL A 97 0.94 -8.57 -7.14
C VAL A 97 0.84 -7.11 -6.67
N PHE A 98 0.50 -6.19 -7.58
CA PHE A 98 0.26 -4.79 -7.24
C PHE A 98 -0.85 -4.64 -6.19
N PHE A 99 -1.99 -5.30 -6.39
CA PHE A 99 -3.12 -5.22 -5.48
C PHE A 99 -2.80 -5.75 -4.08
N LEU A 100 -2.03 -6.85 -4.00
CA LEU A 100 -1.54 -7.39 -2.73
C LEU A 100 -0.62 -6.40 -2.03
N LEU A 101 0.39 -5.86 -2.74
CA LEU A 101 1.30 -4.84 -2.19
C LEU A 101 0.54 -3.60 -1.71
N ASN A 102 -0.46 -3.14 -2.46
CA ASN A 102 -1.28 -1.99 -2.08
C ASN A 102 -2.12 -2.28 -0.82
N ASN A 103 -2.70 -3.49 -0.70
CA ASN A 103 -3.40 -3.89 0.52
C ASN A 103 -2.45 -4.01 1.73
N PHE A 104 -1.25 -4.54 1.55
CA PHE A 104 -0.25 -4.58 2.61
C PHE A 104 0.20 -3.17 3.03
N GLY A 105 0.46 -2.28 2.07
CA GLY A 105 0.76 -0.88 2.33
C GLY A 105 -0.36 -0.17 3.09
N GLU A 106 -1.62 -0.42 2.72
CA GLU A 106 -2.78 0.12 3.43
C GLU A 106 -2.84 -0.38 4.88
N LYS A 107 -2.62 -1.68 5.13
CA LYS A 107 -2.57 -2.24 6.49
C LYS A 107 -1.50 -1.57 7.35
N LEU A 108 -0.29 -1.38 6.81
CA LEU A 108 0.82 -0.73 7.54
C LEU A 108 0.55 0.75 7.88
N VAL A 109 -0.22 1.46 7.05
CA VAL A 109 -0.63 2.84 7.36
C VAL A 109 -1.77 2.86 8.38
N ARG A 110 -2.71 1.90 8.30
CA ARG A 110 -3.81 1.74 9.26
C ARG A 110 -3.30 1.43 10.66
N GLU A 111 -2.26 0.61 10.78
CA GLU A 111 -1.56 0.33 12.05
C GLU A 111 -0.69 1.51 12.53
N GLY A 112 -0.56 2.55 11.70
CA GLY A 112 0.13 3.79 12.04
C GLY A 112 1.65 3.71 12.02
N ILE A 113 2.21 2.60 11.52
CA ILE A 113 3.65 2.36 11.39
C ILE A 113 4.24 3.24 10.27
N LEU A 114 3.49 3.40 9.16
CA LEU A 114 3.93 4.18 8.00
C LEU A 114 3.06 5.42 7.78
N LYS A 115 3.68 6.49 7.26
CA LYS A 115 2.95 7.68 6.78
C LYS A 115 2.08 7.31 5.57
N PRO A 116 0.88 7.91 5.40
CA PRO A 116 0.00 7.65 4.26
C PRO A 116 0.68 7.76 2.90
N ILE A 117 1.54 8.77 2.73
CA ILE A 117 2.28 8.98 1.48
C ILE A 117 3.20 7.78 1.17
N GLY A 118 3.88 7.25 2.18
CA GLY A 118 4.87 6.17 1.99
C GLY A 118 4.20 4.83 1.74
N GLY A 119 3.19 4.48 2.55
CA GLY A 119 2.52 3.19 2.42
C GLY A 119 1.70 3.05 1.14
N MET A 120 1.05 4.12 0.68
CA MET A 120 0.23 4.07 -0.53
C MET A 120 1.06 4.11 -1.82
N TRP A 121 2.20 4.82 -1.82
CA TRP A 121 3.09 4.89 -2.98
C TRP A 121 4.12 3.76 -3.04
N ALA A 122 4.33 3.02 -1.95
CA ALA A 122 5.27 1.90 -1.90
C ALA A 122 5.00 0.87 -3.01
N ALA A 123 3.72 0.52 -3.24
CA ALA A 123 3.36 -0.42 -4.29
C ALA A 123 3.77 0.11 -5.69
N THR A 124 3.53 1.39 -5.96
CA THR A 124 3.92 2.03 -7.23
C THR A 124 5.43 2.14 -7.38
N ILE A 125 6.15 2.54 -6.33
CA ILE A 125 7.62 2.67 -6.34
C ILE A 125 8.30 1.32 -6.55
N ILE A 126 7.71 0.21 -6.10
CA ILE A 126 8.23 -1.14 -6.34
C ILE A 126 7.87 -1.62 -7.75
N LEU A 127 6.62 -1.41 -8.19
CA LEU A 127 6.14 -1.93 -9.47
C LEU A 127 6.71 -1.19 -10.68
N LEU A 128 6.91 0.12 -10.57
CA LEU A 128 7.41 0.97 -11.67
C LEU A 128 8.80 0.54 -12.17
N PRO A 129 9.85 0.39 -11.33
CA PRO A 129 11.16 -0.06 -11.78
C PRO A 129 11.14 -1.52 -12.25
N VAL A 130 10.36 -2.39 -11.62
CA VAL A 130 10.19 -3.78 -12.07
C VAL A 130 9.55 -3.81 -13.46
N GLY A 131 8.48 -3.04 -13.66
CA GLY A 131 7.77 -2.90 -14.93
C GLY A 131 8.65 -2.32 -16.04
N PHE A 132 9.41 -1.27 -15.73
CA PHE A 132 10.36 -0.67 -16.65
C PHE A 132 11.49 -1.63 -17.00
N PHE A 133 12.05 -2.33 -16.01
CA PHE A 133 13.11 -3.32 -16.21
C PHE A 133 12.64 -4.49 -17.09
N LEU A 134 11.45 -5.05 -16.81
CA LEU A 134 10.85 -6.10 -17.62
C LEU A 134 10.57 -5.63 -19.05
N THR A 135 10.04 -4.42 -19.21
CA THR A 135 9.78 -3.82 -20.52
C THR A 135 11.07 -3.63 -21.31
N PHE A 136 12.11 -3.09 -20.68
CA PHE A 136 13.42 -2.89 -21.29
C PHE A 136 14.07 -4.19 -21.71
N LYS A 137 14.01 -5.21 -20.85
CA LYS A 137 14.53 -6.55 -21.16
C LYS A 137 13.75 -7.20 -22.30
N ALA A 138 12.42 -7.12 -22.28
CA ALA A 138 11.59 -7.63 -23.35
C ALA A 138 11.93 -6.96 -24.70
N MET A 139 12.06 -5.62 -24.72
CA MET A 139 12.42 -4.88 -25.94
C MET A 139 13.83 -5.21 -26.47
N ARG A 140 14.83 -5.39 -25.59
CA ARG A 140 16.21 -5.73 -25.97
C ARG A 140 16.42 -7.21 -26.33
N ASP A 141 15.64 -8.12 -25.76
CA ASP A 141 15.63 -9.54 -26.12
C ASP A 141 14.82 -9.82 -27.41
N SER A 142 14.64 -8.80 -28.26
CA SER A 142 14.11 -8.90 -29.63
C SER A 142 14.95 -9.78 -30.56
N ASN A 143 16.03 -10.40 -30.07
CA ASN A 143 16.76 -11.48 -30.73
C ASN A 143 16.43 -12.89 -30.22
N LEU A 144 15.23 -13.13 -29.65
CA LEU A 144 14.66 -14.49 -29.51
C LEU A 144 14.21 -15.09 -30.87
N LEU A 145 14.99 -14.82 -31.92
CA LEU A 145 14.99 -15.45 -33.24
C LEU A 145 15.40 -16.93 -33.18
N ASN A 146 14.75 -17.73 -32.33
CA ASN A 146 14.57 -19.16 -32.60
C ASN A 146 13.13 -19.50 -32.96
N ALA A 147 12.37 -18.45 -33.29
CA ALA A 147 11.12 -18.61 -33.99
C ALA A 147 11.29 -19.35 -35.34
N GLU A 148 12.39 -19.09 -36.05
CA GLU A 148 12.76 -19.74 -37.31
C GLU A 148 13.38 -21.14 -37.12
N LEU A 149 14.17 -21.38 -36.07
CA LEU A 149 14.74 -22.71 -35.82
C LEU A 149 13.64 -23.75 -35.54
N TYR A 150 12.60 -23.38 -34.79
CA TYR A 150 11.48 -24.28 -34.51
C TYR A 150 10.62 -24.57 -35.75
N THR A 151 10.36 -23.57 -36.60
CA THR A 151 9.61 -23.78 -37.86
C THR A 151 10.43 -24.54 -38.89
N ARG A 152 11.77 -24.36 -38.94
CA ARG A 152 12.68 -25.12 -39.81
C ARG A 152 12.86 -26.58 -39.37
N LEU A 153 12.84 -26.87 -38.06
CA LEU A 153 12.86 -28.25 -37.55
C LEU A 153 11.54 -28.97 -37.80
N LEU A 154 10.40 -28.32 -37.54
CA LEU A 154 9.07 -28.89 -37.82
C LEU A 154 8.84 -29.10 -39.33
N SER A 155 9.30 -28.18 -40.19
CA SER A 155 9.18 -28.35 -41.64
C SER A 155 10.07 -29.48 -42.16
N LYS A 156 11.29 -29.66 -41.62
CA LYS A 156 12.15 -30.82 -41.95
C LYS A 156 11.52 -32.16 -41.53
N LEU A 157 10.87 -32.22 -40.36
CA LEU A 157 10.17 -33.43 -39.91
C LEU A 157 8.90 -33.73 -40.74
N LYS A 158 8.15 -32.68 -41.13
CA LYS A 158 6.96 -32.84 -41.98
C LYS A 158 7.32 -33.28 -43.41
N LYS A 159 8.49 -32.89 -43.92
CA LYS A 159 8.98 -33.29 -45.26
C LYS A 159 9.44 -34.76 -45.29
N LYS A 160 9.99 -35.28 -44.18
CA LYS A 160 10.46 -36.68 -44.09
C LYS A 160 9.30 -37.71 -44.06
N LYS A 161 8.11 -37.32 -43.61
CA LYS A 161 6.90 -38.17 -43.59
C LYS A 161 6.13 -38.22 -44.92
N LYS A 162 6.55 -37.45 -45.93
CA LYS A 162 5.91 -37.41 -47.26
C LYS A 162 6.73 -38.18 -48.33
N VAL A 163 7.83 -38.81 -47.93
CA VAL A 163 8.78 -39.54 -48.81
C VAL A 163 8.92 -41.02 -48.38
N LEU A 164 8.13 -41.47 -47.42
CA LEU A 164 7.87 -42.87 -47.07
C LEU A 164 6.38 -43.12 -47.26
#